data_AF-X0X425-F1
#
_entry.id   AF-X0X425-F1
#
_cell.length_a   1.000
_cell.length_b   1.000
_cell.length_c   1.000
_cell.angle_alpha   90.00
_cell.angle_beta   90.00
_cell.angle_gamma   90.00
#
_symmetry.space_group_name_H-M   'P 1'
#
loop_
_entity.id
_entity.type
_entity.pdbx_description
1 polymer ?
#
loop_
_entity_poly.entity_id
_entity_poly.type
_entity_poly.pdbx_seq_one_letter_code
_entity_poly.pdbx_strand_id
1 'polypeptide(L)'
;RGPRVSLDLKATVTLVNVGSVGQSRDRDPRAVYAMYDDQDQAVELRRVDYDMAATRRKILESDLPDLLAERLGAADAERGVLDEPEEVAE
;
A
#
# COMPACT_ATOMS: atom_id res chain seq x y z
N ARG A 1 -11.03 2.36 5.31
CA ARG A 1 -10.59 3.17 6.47
C ARG A 1 -10.04 2.22 7.52
N GLY A 2 -8.84 2.48 8.04
CA GLY A 2 -8.21 1.63 9.07
C GLY A 2 -8.28 2.29 10.45
N PRO A 3 -7.54 1.78 11.44
CA PRO A 3 -7.57 2.32 12.79
C PRO A 3 -7.05 3.76 12.85
N ARG A 4 -7.75 4.61 13.64
CA ARG A 4 -7.29 5.95 14.04
C ARG A 4 -6.94 5.94 15.53
N VAL A 5 -5.77 6.45 15.88
CA VAL A 5 -5.24 6.48 17.24
C VAL A 5 -4.85 7.91 17.58
N SER A 6 -5.36 8.44 18.70
CA SER A 6 -4.95 9.73 19.26
C SER A 6 -3.64 9.58 20.03
N LEU A 7 -2.79 10.61 19.94
CA LEU A 7 -1.46 10.66 20.52
C LEU A 7 -1.40 11.73 21.62
N ASP A 8 -0.71 11.43 22.71
CA ASP A 8 -0.29 12.44 23.69
C ASP A 8 1.20 12.77 23.49
N LEU A 9 1.43 13.74 22.60
CA LEU A 9 2.77 14.18 22.24
C LEU A 9 3.42 15.09 23.29
N LYS A 10 2.69 15.50 24.34
CA LYS A 10 3.25 16.31 25.43
C LYS A 10 3.82 15.43 26.54
N ALA A 11 3.27 14.24 26.73
CA ALA A 11 3.71 13.31 27.77
C ALA A 11 4.73 12.28 27.29
N THR A 12 4.69 11.86 26.03
CA THR A 12 5.48 10.73 25.54
C THR A 12 6.02 10.90 24.13
N VAL A 13 7.20 10.33 23.88
CA VAL A 13 7.71 10.14 22.52
C VAL A 13 7.09 8.86 21.95
N THR A 14 6.41 8.97 20.81
CA THR A 14 5.73 7.85 20.16
C THR A 14 6.46 7.43 18.88
N LEU A 15 6.68 6.13 18.71
CA LEU A 15 7.15 5.53 17.45
C LEU A 15 5.96 4.95 16.69
N VAL A 16 5.83 5.29 15.41
CA VAL A 16 4.72 4.83 14.55
C VAL A 16 5.30 4.04 13.36
N ASN A 17 4.83 2.80 13.19
CA ASN A 17 5.07 2.02 11.97
C ASN A 17 3.84 2.14 11.07
N VAL A 18 4.05 2.68 9.86
CA VAL A 18 2.98 2.97 8.90
C VAL A 18 2.71 1.82 7.92
N GLY A 19 3.47 0.74 8.02
CA GLY A 19 3.46 -0.38 7.09
C GLY A 19 4.23 -0.10 5.79
N SER A 20 3.80 -0.73 4.69
CA SER A 20 4.43 -0.59 3.36
C SER A 20 3.38 -0.38 2.28
N VAL A 21 3.67 0.54 1.37
CA VAL A 21 2.83 0.76 0.18
C VAL A 21 3.03 -0.34 -0.85
N GLY A 22 4.28 -0.77 -1.11
CA GLY A 22 4.60 -1.63 -2.26
C GLY A 22 4.70 -3.14 -1.98
N GLN A 23 5.16 -3.55 -0.79
CA GLN A 23 5.24 -4.97 -0.41
C GLN A 23 4.87 -5.14 1.06
N SER A 24 3.57 -5.09 1.35
CA SER A 24 3.07 -5.37 2.70
C SER A 24 3.49 -6.77 3.17
N ARG A 25 3.82 -6.90 4.46
CA ARG A 25 4.29 -8.15 5.10
C ARG A 25 3.41 -8.61 6.26
N ASP A 26 2.26 -7.99 6.44
CA ASP A 26 1.34 -8.25 7.54
C ASP A 26 0.13 -9.13 7.15
N ARG A 27 0.26 -9.87 6.04
CA ARG A 27 -0.75 -10.79 5.46
C ARG A 27 -1.98 -10.10 4.85
N ASP A 28 -2.05 -8.76 4.87
CA ASP A 28 -3.00 -7.99 4.08
C ASP A 28 -2.24 -7.37 2.89
N PRO A 29 -2.53 -7.81 1.65
CA PRO A 29 -1.72 -7.45 0.48
C PRO A 29 -1.96 -6.01 0.02
N ARG A 30 -3.02 -5.34 0.50
CA ARG A 30 -3.35 -3.95 0.15
C ARG A 30 -2.24 -3.01 0.58
N ALA A 31 -1.97 -2.00 -0.25
CA ALA A 31 -1.04 -0.94 0.09
C ALA A 31 -1.49 -0.23 1.36
N VAL A 32 -0.57 0.04 2.29
CA VAL A 32 -0.87 0.74 3.54
C VAL A 32 0.01 1.98 3.70
N TYR A 33 -0.61 3.06 4.19
CA TYR A 33 0.03 4.31 4.55
C TYR A 33 -0.64 4.91 5.78
N ALA A 34 -0.07 5.99 6.31
CA ALA A 34 -0.64 6.71 7.45
C ALA A 34 -0.95 8.16 7.08
N MET A 35 -2.03 8.70 7.66
CA MET A 35 -2.30 10.12 7.73
C MET A 35 -2.05 10.58 9.17
N TYR A 36 -1.20 11.59 9.33
CA TYR A 36 -1.04 12.28 10.60
C TYR A 36 -1.81 13.60 10.57
N ASP A 37 -2.66 13.78 11.57
CA ASP A 37 -3.47 14.96 11.82
C ASP A 37 -2.88 15.71 13.00
N ASP A 38 -2.28 16.87 12.75
CA ASP A 38 -1.56 17.66 13.74
C ASP A 38 -2.49 18.44 14.66
N GLN A 39 -3.70 18.76 14.21
CA GLN A 39 -4.71 19.47 15.00
C GLN A 39 -5.33 18.54 16.05
N ASP A 40 -5.74 17.34 15.62
CA ASP A 40 -6.30 16.31 16.50
C ASP A 40 -5.24 15.45 17.21
N GLN A 41 -3.97 15.67 16.87
CA GLN A 41 -2.83 14.87 17.30
C GLN A 41 -3.09 13.36 17.11
N ALA A 42 -3.52 12.96 15.91
CA ALA A 42 -3.97 11.60 15.65
C ALA A 42 -3.34 11.01 14.41
N VAL A 43 -3.09 9.70 14.43
CA VAL A 43 -2.63 8.93 13.27
C VAL A 43 -3.73 7.98 12.82
N GLU A 44 -4.02 7.97 11.52
CA GLU A 44 -4.93 7.00 10.90
C GLU A 44 -4.15 6.14 9.89
N LEU A 45 -4.20 4.81 10.04
CA LEU A 45 -3.71 3.90 9.01
C LEU A 45 -4.78 3.71 7.94
N ARG A 46 -4.39 3.78 6.67
CA ARG A 46 -5.28 3.61 5.53
C ARG A 46 -4.74 2.52 4.63
N ARG A 47 -5.66 1.67 4.18
CA ARG A 47 -5.40 0.64 3.17
C ARG A 47 -6.17 0.93 1.91
N VAL A 48 -5.51 0.69 0.78
CA VAL A 48 -6.08 0.87 -0.55
C VAL A 48 -5.78 -0.35 -1.41
N ASP A 49 -6.81 -0.78 -2.15
CA ASP A 49 -6.65 -1.79 -3.19
C ASP A 49 -5.81 -1.19 -4.34
N TYR A 50 -5.04 -2.04 -5.02
CA TYR A 50 -4.27 -1.66 -6.21
C TYR A 50 -4.18 -2.86 -7.15
N ASP A 51 -3.81 -2.62 -8.41
CA ASP A 51 -3.63 -3.70 -9.38
C ASP A 51 -2.33 -4.47 -9.12
N MET A 52 -2.45 -5.46 -8.23
CA MET A 52 -1.39 -6.41 -7.92
C MET A 52 -0.99 -7.25 -9.13
N ALA A 53 -1.93 -7.58 -10.02
CA ALA A 53 -1.65 -8.42 -11.17
C ALA A 53 -0.81 -7.66 -12.21
N ALA A 54 -1.15 -6.40 -12.50
CA ALA A 54 -0.33 -5.53 -13.33
C ALA A 54 1.05 -5.28 -12.71
N THR A 55 1.12 -5.04 -11.40
CA THR A 55 2.41 -4.85 -10.71
C THR A 55 3.29 -6.10 -10.81
N ARG A 56 2.71 -7.29 -10.58
CA ARG A 56 3.41 -8.57 -10.72
C ARG A 56 3.91 -8.80 -12.15
N ARG A 57 3.06 -8.52 -13.15
CA ARG A 57 3.42 -8.63 -14.57
C ARG A 57 4.60 -7.72 -14.92
N LYS A 58 4.55 -6.45 -14.52
CA LYS A 58 5.64 -5.49 -14.73
C LYS A 58 6.98 -5.95 -14.12
N ILE A 59 6.94 -6.61 -12.95
CA ILE A 59 8.15 -7.18 -12.34
C ILE A 59 8.70 -8.34 -13.18
N LEU A 60 7.85 -9.27 -13.61
CA LEU A 60 8.25 -10.43 -14.42
C LEU A 60 8.72 -10.06 -15.84
N GLU A 61 8.25 -8.93 -16.37
CA GLU A 61 8.68 -8.37 -17.65
C GLU A 61 9.97 -7.54 -17.54
N SER A 62 10.49 -7.36 -16.32
CA SER A 62 11.72 -6.60 -16.04
C SER A 62 12.90 -7.52 -15.72
N ASP A 63 14.10 -6.96 -15.62
CA ASP A 63 15.29 -7.70 -15.18
C ASP A 63 15.37 -7.91 -13.65
N LEU A 64 14.27 -7.67 -12.93
CA LEU A 64 14.21 -7.88 -11.49
C LEU A 64 14.03 -9.37 -11.14
N PRO A 65 14.50 -9.83 -9.97
CA PRO A 65 14.28 -11.21 -9.55
C PRO A 65 12.80 -11.57 -9.42
N ASP A 66 12.38 -12.69 -10.01
CA ASP A 66 11.01 -13.21 -9.99
C ASP A 66 10.42 -13.33 -8.58
N LEU A 67 11.26 -13.60 -7.58
CA LEU A 67 10.87 -13.65 -6.17
C LEU A 67 10.14 -12.37 -5.72
N LEU A 68 10.44 -11.19 -6.28
CA LEU A 68 9.74 -9.95 -5.95
C LEU A 68 8.28 -9.95 -6.39
N ALA A 69 7.98 -10.59 -7.52
CA ALA A 69 6.62 -10.81 -8.01
C ALA A 69 5.89 -11.86 -7.15
N GLU A 70 6.56 -12.94 -6.75
CA GLU A 70 6.00 -13.98 -5.87
C GLU A 70 5.63 -13.42 -4.49
N ARG A 71 6.42 -12.47 -3.98
CA ARG A 71 6.20 -11.83 -2.68
C ARG A 71 4.92 -11.01 -2.57
N LEU A 72 4.34 -10.59 -3.70
CA LEU A 72 3.06 -9.89 -3.71
C LEU A 72 1.89 -10.84 -3.36
N GLY A 73 2.09 -12.16 -3.41
CA GLY A 73 1.06 -13.16 -3.12
C GLY A 73 0.23 -13.56 -4.34
N ALA A 74 -0.80 -14.39 -4.13
CA ALA A 74 -1.76 -14.72 -5.19
C ALA A 74 -2.67 -13.50 -5.38
N ALA A 75 -2.71 -12.95 -6.60
CA ALA A 75 -3.68 -11.91 -6.94
C ALA A 75 -5.08 -12.53 -6.82
N ASP A 76 -5.94 -11.96 -5.98
CA ASP A 76 -7.38 -12.24 -6.04
C ASP A 76 -7.87 -11.68 -7.38
N ALA A 77 -7.91 -12.55 -8.39
CA ALA A 77 -8.07 -12.23 -9.81
C ALA A 77 -9.46 -11.67 -10.20
N GLU A 78 -10.31 -11.27 -9.26
CA GLU A 78 -11.72 -10.95 -9.54
C GLU A 78 -12.15 -9.49 -9.30
N ARG A 79 -11.26 -8.59 -8.90
CA ARG A 79 -11.58 -7.14 -8.91
C ARG A 79 -10.91 -6.46 -10.08
N GLY A 80 -11.51 -6.61 -11.25
CA GLY A 80 -11.16 -5.87 -12.46
C GLY A 80 -11.27 -4.36 -12.22
N VAL A 81 -10.13 -3.69 -12.22
CA VAL A 81 -10.05 -2.26 -12.51
C VAL A 81 -9.59 -2.18 -13.96
N LEU A 82 -10.50 -1.71 -14.82
CA LEU A 82 -10.21 -1.39 -16.21
C LEU A 82 -9.29 -0.16 -16.20
N ASP A 83 -8.00 -0.35 -16.44
CA ASP A 83 -7.16 0.75 -16.95
C ASP A 83 -7.45 0.87 -18.45
N GLU A 84 -8.30 1.85 -18.80
CA GLU A 84 -8.30 2.42 -20.15
C GLU A 84 -6.91 3.05 -20.35
N PRO A 85 -6.17 2.71 -21.42
CA PRO A 85 -4.81 3.20 -21.60
C PRO A 85 -4.84 4.73 -21.80
N GLU A 86 -4.08 5.47 -21.00
CA GLU A 86 -3.78 6.88 -21.27
C GLU A 86 -3.09 6.96 -22.65
N GLU A 87 -3.77 7.59 -23.61
CA GLU A 87 -3.19 8.01 -24.89
C GLU A 87 -1.96 8.88 -24.62
N VAL A 88 -0.78 8.34 -24.91
CA VAL A 88 0.45 9.10 -25.01
C VAL A 88 0.38 9.91 -26.30
N ALA A 89 0.11 11.21 -26.18
CA ALA A 89 0.24 12.16 -27.28
C ALA A 89 1.74 12.38 -27.60
N GLU A 90 2.05 12.34 -28.90
CA GLU A 90 3.38 12.53 -29.51
C GLU A 90 4.09 13.84 -29.11
#